data_AF-A0A496AQJ5-F1
#
_entry.id   AF-A0A496AQJ5-F1
#
_cell.length_a   1.000
_cell.length_b   1.000
_cell.length_c   1.000
_cell.angle_alpha   90.00
_cell.angle_beta   90.00
_cell.angle_gamma   90.00
#
_symmetry.space_group_name_H-M   'P 1'
#
loop_
_entity.id
_entity.type
_entity.pdbx_description
1 polymer ?
#
loop_
_entity_poly.entity_id
_entity_poly.type
_entity_poly.pdbx_seq_one_letter_code
_entity_poly.pdbx_strand_id
1 'polypeptide(L)'
;MKLRKTFILKGSLMHRYIPIILYFVSLLLILGCENTYYDDYTKMEVQQLDKDLENRWSTSGVIVKNVTQNGPANKADLLEGELISYIIGEYPINSSADFKRAIKKAIAKDNNLLLYIKEKPPIRIAIRQMGDKVGIEVDDKNTVQIKHIIPGTPASNNPDIKVGDIIDKIEDERKIFSLSDYKDSITEFAKMNTEVKFRTSELIGVKIASITALGNLGDARAVNPLIDILENNPELSLRKSAVKSLEKLVILSGLNPLFTIYREQNVNQLPVDSLDLKLRESAEILGLIMIDPIAKTATLEAPFGIQFRRRSDQLYKQVNDGELVEVAEKHIQLSTEPDQEIRRACLSIIGILKPETSIQPLINVLIDNNEIPGIRFQAGLGLSRIGNPSVDSLILVYHEADDAGKDIIVSSLGTIGGQIARDFLIKTLESTDDPAIQLTLVDAIAKIGDRPSLIALERQRDRFQEDDSAIRIFLDEVFNSLSLHNTNETPN
;
A
#
# COMPACT_ATOMS: atom_id res chain seq x y z
N MET A 1 30.23 21.24 -15.81
CA MET A 1 29.52 20.94 -14.54
C MET A 1 29.53 19.44 -14.30
N LYS A 2 30.03 18.98 -13.15
CA LYS A 2 29.93 17.58 -12.69
C LYS A 2 28.69 17.44 -11.80
N LEU A 3 27.99 16.31 -11.87
CA LEU A 3 26.75 16.06 -11.12
C LEU A 3 26.89 14.86 -10.19
N ARG A 4 26.22 14.93 -9.03
CA ARG A 4 26.04 13.83 -8.08
C ARG A 4 24.65 13.86 -7.46
N LYS A 5 24.20 12.72 -6.94
CA LYS A 5 22.93 12.57 -6.22
C LYS A 5 23.16 12.20 -4.76
N THR A 6 22.30 12.72 -3.89
CA THR A 6 22.23 12.37 -2.47
C THR A 6 20.78 12.02 -2.13
N PHE A 7 20.53 10.81 -1.65
CA PHE A 7 19.20 10.29 -1.37
C PHE A 7 18.86 10.36 0.13
N ILE A 8 17.62 10.71 0.48
CA ILE A 8 17.12 10.64 1.85
C ILE A 8 15.86 9.76 1.89
N LEU A 9 15.92 8.64 2.60
CA LEU A 9 14.73 7.93 3.05
C LEU A 9 14.08 8.74 4.18
N LYS A 10 12.98 9.45 3.89
CA LYS A 10 12.07 9.89 4.97
C LYS A 10 11.30 8.68 5.47
N GLY A 11 11.78 8.04 6.54
CA GLY A 11 10.99 7.09 7.32
C GLY A 11 9.76 7.81 7.88
N SER A 12 8.56 7.36 7.52
CA SER A 12 7.32 7.94 8.04
C SER A 12 7.14 7.57 9.51
N LEU A 13 7.34 8.53 10.41
CA LEU A 13 6.72 8.49 11.73
C LEU A 13 5.22 8.66 11.55
N MET A 14 4.47 7.56 11.71
CA MET A 14 3.01 7.62 11.86
C MET A 14 2.66 8.56 13.01
N HIS A 15 1.87 9.59 12.74
CA HIS A 15 1.03 10.23 13.75
C HIS A 15 -0.43 10.08 13.32
N ARG A 16 -1.23 9.62 14.29
CA ARG A 16 -2.66 9.31 14.22
C ARG A 16 -3.50 10.56 13.91
N TYR A 17 -4.52 10.34 13.07
CA TYR A 17 -5.85 11.00 12.97
C TYR A 17 -5.99 12.54 13.03
N ILE A 18 -6.66 13.09 12.01
CA ILE A 18 -7.86 13.97 12.08
C ILE A 18 -8.46 14.10 10.65
N PRO A 19 -9.79 14.06 10.46
CA PRO A 19 -10.43 14.20 9.16
C PRO A 19 -10.57 15.68 8.77
N ILE A 20 -10.31 16.04 7.51
CA ILE A 20 -10.70 17.34 6.96
C ILE A 20 -11.43 17.12 5.64
N ILE A 21 -12.72 17.49 5.69
CA ILE A 21 -13.65 17.63 4.58
C ILE A 21 -13.12 18.68 3.61
N LEU A 22 -13.10 18.37 2.31
CA LEU A 22 -12.86 19.37 1.26
C LEU A 22 -13.95 19.25 0.19
N TYR A 23 -14.86 20.24 0.24
CA TYR A 23 -15.72 20.60 -0.88
C TYR A 23 -14.85 21.12 -2.03
N PHE A 24 -15.07 20.62 -3.25
CA PHE A 24 -14.49 21.18 -4.47
C PHE A 24 -15.59 21.40 -5.50
N VAL A 25 -15.93 22.67 -5.76
CA VAL A 25 -16.40 23.14 -7.07
C VAL A 25 -15.98 24.61 -7.22
N SER A 26 -15.06 24.90 -8.13
CA SER A 26 -15.41 25.68 -9.34
C SER A 26 -14.21 25.86 -10.27
N LEU A 27 -14.49 25.46 -11.51
CA LEU A 27 -13.91 25.82 -12.80
C LEU A 27 -13.09 27.13 -12.83
N LEU A 28 -11.84 27.05 -13.30
CA LEU A 28 -11.15 28.19 -13.91
C LEU A 28 -10.25 27.73 -15.06
N LEU A 29 -10.70 28.01 -16.28
CA LEU A 29 -9.89 28.12 -17.48
C LEU A 29 -8.92 29.29 -17.29
N ILE A 30 -7.62 29.02 -17.13
CA ILE A 30 -6.55 30.00 -17.35
C ILE A 30 -5.40 29.32 -18.08
N LEU A 31 -4.98 29.94 -19.19
CA LEU A 31 -3.78 29.69 -19.99
C LEU A 31 -2.61 29.15 -19.15
N GLY A 32 -2.25 27.87 -19.32
CA GLY A 32 -1.16 27.25 -18.58
C GLY A 32 0.20 27.76 -19.03
N CYS A 33 0.88 28.54 -18.18
CA CYS A 33 2.32 28.72 -18.23
C CYS A 33 3.00 27.34 -18.31
N GLU A 34 4.04 27.20 -19.14
CA GLU A 34 4.83 25.97 -19.22
C GLU A 34 5.37 25.62 -17.82
N ASN A 35 4.75 24.62 -17.19
CA ASN A 35 5.09 24.19 -15.82
C ASN A 35 6.29 23.23 -15.80
N THR A 36 6.94 23.07 -16.96
CA THR A 36 8.09 22.22 -17.19
C THR A 36 9.27 23.03 -17.72
N TYR A 37 10.47 22.50 -17.56
CA TYR A 37 11.68 23.10 -18.07
C TYR A 37 12.68 22.02 -18.42
N TYR A 38 13.17 22.04 -19.65
CA TYR A 38 14.29 21.22 -20.07
C TYR A 38 15.59 21.97 -19.80
N ASP A 39 16.44 21.41 -18.95
CA ASP A 39 17.71 22.01 -18.58
C ASP A 39 18.85 21.48 -19.45
N ASP A 40 19.48 22.38 -20.19
CA ASP A 40 20.55 22.03 -21.12
C ASP A 40 21.86 21.58 -20.47
N TYR A 41 22.13 21.97 -19.22
CA TYR A 41 23.36 21.61 -18.52
C TYR A 41 23.29 20.20 -17.95
N THR A 42 22.13 19.84 -17.39
CA THR A 42 21.87 18.55 -16.75
C THR A 42 21.32 17.52 -17.74
N LYS A 43 20.77 17.98 -18.88
CA LYS A 43 20.04 17.18 -19.88
C LYS A 43 18.86 16.43 -19.26
N MET A 44 18.10 17.15 -18.45
CA MET A 44 16.95 16.66 -17.67
C MET A 44 15.78 17.62 -17.83
N GLU A 45 14.57 17.07 -17.98
CA GLU A 45 13.33 17.82 -17.89
C GLU A 45 12.83 17.77 -16.44
N VAL A 46 12.51 18.94 -15.87
CA VAL A 46 11.90 19.07 -14.55
C VAL A 46 10.55 19.74 -14.63
N GLN A 47 9.67 19.41 -13.68
CA GLN A 47 8.32 19.95 -13.57
C GLN A 47 8.10 20.53 -12.17
N GLN A 48 7.49 21.71 -12.08
CA GLN A 48 7.06 22.23 -10.79
C GLN A 48 5.87 21.44 -10.26
N LEU A 49 5.86 21.22 -8.94
CA LEU A 49 4.70 20.63 -8.26
C LEU A 49 3.45 21.47 -8.53
N ASP A 50 2.31 20.80 -8.70
CA ASP A 50 1.02 21.48 -8.75
C ASP A 50 0.78 22.22 -7.42
N LYS A 51 0.03 23.32 -7.46
CA LYS A 51 -0.36 24.09 -6.26
C LYS A 51 -1.07 23.21 -5.23
N ASP A 52 -1.78 22.19 -5.68
CA ASP A 52 -2.44 21.22 -4.82
C ASP A 52 -1.48 20.30 -4.05
N LEU A 53 -0.21 20.19 -4.49
CA LEU A 53 0.85 19.44 -3.82
C LEU A 53 1.87 20.34 -3.12
N GLU A 54 1.96 21.60 -3.53
CA GLU A 54 2.87 22.58 -2.96
C GLU A 54 2.60 22.77 -1.45
N ASN A 55 3.62 22.57 -0.62
CA ASN A 55 3.57 22.65 0.85
C ASN A 55 2.65 21.64 1.56
N ARG A 56 1.92 20.78 0.85
CA ARG A 56 1.28 19.61 1.48
C ARG A 56 2.35 18.59 1.82
N TRP A 57 2.24 17.97 3.01
CA TRP A 57 3.24 17.01 3.51
C TRP A 57 4.70 17.52 3.53
N SER A 58 4.88 18.84 3.58
CA SER A 58 6.20 19.49 3.52
C SER A 58 7.00 19.14 2.24
N THR A 59 6.32 18.86 1.12
CA THR A 59 6.95 18.69 -0.19
C THR A 59 7.10 20.04 -0.89
N SER A 60 8.34 20.49 -1.02
CA SER A 60 8.73 21.66 -1.81
C SER A 60 9.87 21.26 -2.74
N GLY A 61 9.79 21.65 -4.01
CA GLY A 61 10.80 21.28 -5.00
C GLY A 61 10.26 21.17 -6.42
N VAL A 62 11.05 20.55 -7.28
CA VAL A 62 10.67 20.19 -8.65
C VAL A 62 10.81 18.68 -8.85
N ILE A 63 9.90 18.09 -9.63
CA ILE A 63 9.93 16.67 -9.97
C ILE A 63 10.80 16.48 -11.21
N VAL A 64 11.65 15.44 -11.20
CA VAL A 64 12.33 14.95 -12.40
C VAL A 64 11.30 14.29 -13.32
N LYS A 65 11.03 14.89 -14.47
CA LYS A 65 10.04 14.38 -15.44
C LYS A 65 10.66 13.48 -16.49
N ASN A 66 11.87 13.78 -16.93
CA ASN A 66 12.59 12.93 -17.88
C ASN A 66 14.09 13.18 -17.76
N VAL A 67 14.90 12.15 -18.00
CA VAL A 67 16.35 12.24 -18.00
C VAL A 67 16.90 11.70 -19.31
N THR A 68 17.70 12.50 -20.01
CA THR A 68 18.31 12.07 -21.27
C THR A 68 19.31 10.95 -21.00
N GLN A 69 19.14 9.82 -21.70
CA GLN A 69 20.04 8.66 -21.60
C GLN A 69 21.50 9.07 -21.85
N ASN A 70 22.42 8.58 -21.02
CA ASN A 70 23.85 8.94 -21.02
C ASN A 70 24.16 10.43 -20.77
N GLY A 71 23.16 11.26 -20.49
CA GLY A 71 23.31 12.65 -20.10
C GLY A 71 23.90 12.82 -18.68
N PRO A 72 24.30 14.04 -18.29
CA PRO A 72 24.88 14.28 -16.97
C PRO A 72 23.98 13.84 -15.80
N ALA A 73 22.68 14.11 -15.86
CA ALA A 73 21.74 13.71 -14.81
C ALA A 73 21.56 12.18 -14.74
N ASN A 74 21.54 11.49 -15.89
CA ASN A 74 21.45 10.03 -15.93
C ASN A 74 22.71 9.38 -15.35
N LYS A 75 23.90 9.93 -15.65
CA LYS A 75 25.18 9.49 -15.06
C LYS A 75 25.29 9.75 -13.56
N ALA A 76 24.43 10.61 -13.00
CA ALA A 76 24.32 10.89 -11.58
C ALA A 76 23.18 10.10 -10.92
N ASP A 77 22.61 9.12 -11.61
CA ASP A 77 21.53 8.24 -11.14
C ASP A 77 20.25 8.98 -10.70
N LEU A 78 19.97 10.16 -11.28
CA LEU A 78 18.67 10.81 -11.13
C LEU A 78 17.62 10.04 -11.91
N LEU A 79 16.49 9.77 -11.25
CA LEU A 79 15.40 8.96 -11.79
C LEU A 79 14.14 9.81 -11.97
N GLU A 80 13.34 9.42 -12.96
CA GLU A 80 12.01 9.99 -13.17
C GLU A 80 11.14 9.80 -11.91
N GLY A 81 10.38 10.85 -11.56
CA GLY A 81 9.51 10.89 -10.39
C GLY A 81 10.17 11.29 -9.08
N GLU A 82 11.49 11.49 -9.05
CA GLU A 82 12.19 12.01 -7.87
C GLU A 82 11.88 13.50 -7.64
N LEU A 83 11.64 13.87 -6.37
CA LEU A 83 11.50 15.27 -5.97
C LEU A 83 12.88 15.85 -5.62
N ILE A 84 13.35 16.83 -6.39
CA ILE A 84 14.53 17.62 -6.07
C ILE A 84 14.12 18.73 -5.09
N SER A 85 14.58 18.60 -3.85
CA SER A 85 14.27 19.55 -2.76
C SER A 85 15.41 20.55 -2.49
N TYR A 86 16.65 20.17 -2.80
CA TYR A 86 17.82 21.04 -2.71
C TYR A 86 18.77 20.82 -3.88
N ILE A 87 19.46 21.90 -4.26
CA ILE A 87 20.61 21.87 -5.17
C ILE A 87 21.79 22.42 -4.40
N ILE A 88 22.88 21.66 -4.36
CA ILE A 88 24.04 21.93 -3.53
C ILE A 88 25.25 22.16 -4.44
N GLY A 89 25.81 23.36 -4.42
CA GLY A 89 27.05 23.68 -5.13
C GLY A 89 28.27 23.43 -4.24
N GLU A 90 29.23 22.63 -4.73
CA GLU A 90 30.49 22.37 -4.03
C GLU A 90 31.62 23.25 -4.57
N TYR A 91 32.14 24.14 -3.72
CA TYR A 91 33.27 25.01 -4.05
C TYR A 91 34.55 24.47 -3.39
N PRO A 92 35.46 23.82 -4.15
CA PRO A 92 36.79 23.49 -3.63
C PRO A 92 37.58 24.76 -3.37
N ILE A 93 38.24 24.84 -2.20
CA ILE A 93 38.94 26.04 -1.76
C ILE A 93 40.46 25.83 -1.88
N ASN A 94 41.01 26.30 -3.00
CA ASN A 94 42.45 26.19 -3.28
C ASN A 94 43.20 27.52 -3.12
N SER A 95 42.46 28.64 -3.00
CA SER A 95 43.01 29.98 -2.78
C SER A 95 42.06 30.86 -1.98
N SER A 96 42.58 31.95 -1.44
CA SER A 96 41.82 32.98 -0.72
C SER A 96 40.81 33.65 -1.64
N ALA A 97 41.09 33.71 -2.95
CA ALA A 97 40.15 34.18 -3.95
C ALA A 97 38.95 33.22 -4.10
N ASP A 98 39.20 31.91 -4.11
CA ASP A 98 38.14 30.90 -4.13
C ASP A 98 37.28 30.97 -2.87
N PHE A 99 37.91 31.09 -1.70
CA PHE A 99 37.22 31.25 -0.42
C PHE A 99 36.30 32.48 -0.43
N LYS A 100 36.83 33.66 -0.78
CA LYS A 100 36.04 34.90 -0.85
C LYS A 100 34.88 34.79 -1.84
N ARG A 101 35.10 34.16 -2.99
CA ARG A 101 34.08 33.95 -4.02
C ARG A 101 32.99 33.00 -3.51
N ALA A 102 33.36 31.87 -2.92
CA ALA A 102 32.44 30.87 -2.39
C ALA A 102 31.56 31.43 -1.26
N ILE A 103 32.17 32.09 -0.26
CA ILE A 103 31.44 32.74 0.84
C ILE A 103 30.44 33.76 0.29
N LYS A 104 30.89 34.65 -0.61
CA LYS A 104 30.03 35.69 -1.18
C LYS A 104 28.82 35.10 -1.89
N LYS A 105 28.98 33.97 -2.58
CA LYS A 105 27.92 33.33 -3.36
C LYS A 105 26.94 32.53 -2.51
N ALA A 106 27.44 31.71 -1.58
CA ALA A 106 26.59 30.93 -0.69
C ALA A 106 25.70 31.82 0.19
N ILE A 107 26.30 32.87 0.76
CA ILE A 107 25.60 33.80 1.63
C ILE A 107 24.53 34.63 0.90
N ALA A 108 24.76 35.01 -0.36
CA ALA A 108 23.88 35.93 -1.08
C ALA A 108 22.46 35.37 -1.35
N LYS A 109 22.26 34.05 -1.27
CA LYS A 109 20.97 33.41 -1.56
C LYS A 109 20.27 32.96 -0.28
N ASP A 110 20.91 32.11 0.51
CA ASP A 110 20.25 31.45 1.66
C ASP A 110 20.79 31.90 3.03
N ASN A 111 21.62 32.96 3.07
CA ASN A 111 22.28 33.49 4.27
C ASN A 111 23.03 32.43 5.09
N ASN A 112 23.36 31.29 4.48
CA ASN A 112 24.03 30.19 5.15
C ASN A 112 24.95 29.44 4.20
N LEU A 113 25.82 28.62 4.78
CA LEU A 113 26.72 27.71 4.08
C LEU A 113 27.15 26.57 4.99
N LEU A 114 27.67 25.50 4.39
CA LEU A 114 28.39 24.45 5.10
C LEU A 114 29.89 24.58 4.82
N LEU A 115 30.66 24.73 5.89
CA LEU A 115 32.11 24.83 5.86
C LEU A 115 32.72 23.46 6.13
N TYR A 116 33.58 22.98 5.23
CA TYR A 116 34.33 21.74 5.41
C TYR A 116 35.76 22.08 5.78
N ILE A 117 36.10 21.81 7.04
CA ILE A 117 37.45 21.91 7.57
C ILE A 117 38.04 20.49 7.59
N LYS A 118 39.31 20.33 7.21
CA LYS A 118 39.97 19.02 7.24
C LYS A 118 39.88 18.41 8.63
N GLU A 119 39.59 17.11 8.67
CA GLU A 119 39.50 16.30 9.91
C GLU A 119 38.40 16.75 10.88
N LYS A 120 37.43 17.54 10.42
CA LYS A 120 36.27 17.97 11.22
C LYS A 120 34.95 17.62 10.54
N PRO A 121 33.87 17.44 11.31
CA PRO A 121 32.53 17.35 10.73
C PRO A 121 32.17 18.67 10.02
N PRO A 122 31.26 18.65 9.03
CA PRO A 122 30.82 19.86 8.33
C PRO A 122 30.17 20.85 9.31
N ILE A 123 30.58 22.12 9.25
CA ILE A 123 30.11 23.17 10.16
C ILE A 123 29.16 24.09 9.42
N ARG A 124 27.91 24.16 9.88
CA ARG A 124 26.93 25.12 9.33
C ARG A 124 27.21 26.51 9.88
N ILE A 125 27.36 27.47 8.98
CA ILE A 125 27.48 28.89 9.31
C ILE A 125 26.26 29.61 8.71
N ALA A 126 25.56 30.37 9.53
CA ALA A 126 24.44 31.21 9.10
C ALA A 126 24.64 32.64 9.59
N ILE A 127 24.30 33.61 8.74
CA ILE A 127 24.28 35.03 9.10
C ILE A 127 22.83 35.49 9.33
N ARG A 128 22.64 36.57 10.09
CA ARG A 128 21.30 37.06 10.44
C ARG A 128 20.67 37.85 9.31
N GLN A 129 21.43 38.76 8.70
CA GLN A 129 20.96 39.63 7.63
C GLN A 129 21.95 39.64 6.47
N MET A 130 21.44 39.83 5.26
CA MET A 130 22.27 39.93 4.07
C MET A 130 23.24 41.11 4.22
N GLY A 131 24.55 40.83 4.15
CA GLY A 131 25.62 41.82 4.38
C GLY A 131 26.42 41.61 5.66
N ASP A 132 25.91 40.82 6.62
CA ASP A 132 26.66 40.40 7.80
C ASP A 132 27.89 39.56 7.38
N LYS A 133 28.99 39.71 8.12
CA LYS A 133 30.22 38.95 7.88
C LYS A 133 30.16 37.59 8.58
N VAL A 134 30.55 36.54 7.86
CA VAL A 134 30.84 35.21 8.45
C VAL A 134 31.93 35.30 9.52
N GLY A 135 32.94 36.15 9.30
CA GLY A 135 33.99 36.45 10.27
C GLY A 135 35.23 35.57 10.22
N ILE A 136 35.49 34.93 9.07
CA ILE A 136 36.69 34.14 8.81
C ILE A 136 37.56 34.91 7.82
N GLU A 137 38.82 35.17 8.20
CA GLU A 137 39.86 35.63 7.29
C GLU A 137 40.86 34.52 7.05
N VAL A 138 41.26 34.32 5.80
CA VAL A 138 42.14 33.22 5.38
C VAL A 138 43.47 33.71 4.83
N ASP A 139 44.44 32.81 4.82
CA ASP A 139 45.81 32.95 4.34
C ASP A 139 46.12 31.83 3.32
N ASP A 140 46.83 32.18 2.24
CA ASP A 140 47.29 31.25 1.21
C ASP A 140 48.75 30.83 1.44
N LYS A 141 48.96 29.87 2.35
CA LYS A 141 50.26 29.22 2.59
C LYS A 141 50.20 27.74 2.21
N ASN A 142 50.30 27.45 0.91
CA ASN A 142 50.14 26.13 0.29
C ASN A 142 48.75 25.46 0.44
N THR A 143 48.02 25.80 1.50
CA THR A 143 46.62 25.43 1.77
C THR A 143 45.90 26.66 2.31
N VAL A 144 44.58 26.74 2.14
CA VAL A 144 43.80 27.88 2.63
C VAL A 144 43.50 27.68 4.12
N GLN A 145 44.19 28.45 4.96
CA GLN A 145 44.11 28.33 6.42
C GLN A 145 43.40 29.53 7.04
N ILE A 146 42.64 29.29 8.12
CA ILE A 146 42.04 30.37 8.90
C ILE A 146 43.15 31.15 9.61
N LYS A 147 43.31 32.42 9.23
CA LYS A 147 44.30 33.34 9.80
C LYS A 147 43.75 34.09 11.00
N HIS A 148 42.53 34.57 10.90
CA HIS A 148 41.90 35.39 11.93
C HIS A 148 40.40 35.13 11.98
N ILE A 149 39.85 35.13 13.20
CA ILE A 149 38.42 35.00 13.45
C ILE A 149 37.94 36.31 14.07
N ILE A 150 36.99 36.97 13.41
CA ILE A 150 36.51 38.29 13.81
C ILE A 150 35.54 38.14 15.01
N PRO A 151 35.79 38.77 16.17
CA PRO A 151 34.87 38.70 17.30
C PRO A 151 33.47 39.21 16.99
N GLY A 152 32.46 38.61 17.61
CA GLY A 152 31.05 39.01 17.43
C GLY A 152 30.41 38.52 16.13
N THR A 153 31.07 37.62 15.40
CA THR A 153 30.57 37.02 14.15
C THR A 153 30.11 35.58 14.36
N PRO A 154 29.35 34.99 13.42
CA PRO A 154 28.97 33.58 13.51
C PRO A 154 30.16 32.64 13.67
N ALA A 155 31.30 32.93 13.02
CA ALA A 155 32.49 32.12 13.16
C ALA A 155 33.11 32.18 14.57
N SER A 156 33.14 33.35 15.22
CA SER A 156 33.68 33.46 16.59
C SER A 156 32.83 32.77 17.64
N ASN A 157 31.55 32.53 17.34
CA ASN A 157 30.61 31.88 18.26
C ASN A 157 30.65 30.35 18.16
N ASN A 158 31.43 29.79 17.22
CA ASN A 158 31.54 28.36 17.02
C ASN A 158 32.91 27.84 17.53
N PRO A 159 32.95 27.04 18.61
CA PRO A 159 34.20 26.59 19.22
C PRO A 159 35.00 25.61 18.34
N ASP A 160 34.35 25.02 17.32
CA ASP A 160 34.98 24.08 16.40
C ASP A 160 35.79 24.79 15.30
N ILE A 161 35.63 26.09 15.13
CA ILE A 161 36.39 26.91 14.17
C ILE A 161 37.57 27.57 14.88
N LYS A 162 38.80 27.24 14.45
CA LYS A 162 40.04 27.69 15.09
C LYS A 162 41.01 28.29 14.07
N VAL A 163 41.83 29.22 14.54
CA VAL A 163 42.96 29.74 13.75
C VAL A 163 43.92 28.58 13.44
N GLY A 164 44.37 28.49 12.19
CA GLY A 164 45.20 27.39 11.67
C GLY A 164 44.41 26.28 10.97
N ASP A 165 43.09 26.22 11.13
CA ASP A 165 42.25 25.22 10.45
C ASP A 165 42.37 25.33 8.93
N ILE A 166 42.48 24.19 8.24
CA ILE A 166 42.55 24.11 6.78
C ILE A 166 41.14 23.94 6.22
N ILE A 167 40.71 24.89 5.39
CA ILE A 167 39.42 24.84 4.69
C ILE A 167 39.60 24.04 3.40
N ASP A 168 38.85 22.95 3.27
CA ASP A 168 38.89 22.06 2.10
C ASP A 168 37.88 22.51 1.03
N LYS A 169 36.63 22.72 1.43
CA LYS A 169 35.55 23.15 0.55
C LYS A 169 34.46 23.93 1.29
N ILE A 170 33.61 24.59 0.52
CA ILE A 170 32.34 25.18 0.98
C ILE A 170 31.20 24.58 0.17
N GLU A 171 30.13 24.17 0.85
CA GLU A 171 28.88 23.77 0.20
C GLU A 171 27.81 24.87 0.35
N ASP A 172 27.22 25.27 -0.78
CA ASP A 172 26.08 26.20 -0.90
C ASP A 172 24.82 25.37 -1.13
N GLU A 173 24.08 25.09 -0.06
CA GLU A 173 22.83 24.34 -0.10
C GLU A 173 21.67 25.29 -0.38
N ARG A 174 21.08 25.20 -1.59
CA ARG A 174 19.92 26.01 -1.97
C ARG A 174 18.65 25.20 -1.90
N LYS A 175 17.69 25.64 -1.11
CA LYS A 175 16.36 25.01 -1.06
C LYS A 175 15.56 25.39 -2.30
N ILE A 176 14.92 24.42 -2.92
CA ILE A 176 14.09 24.62 -4.11
C ILE A 176 12.62 24.63 -3.71
N PHE A 177 11.91 25.72 -4.05
CA PHE A 177 10.46 25.84 -3.87
C PHE A 177 9.72 25.87 -5.20
N SER A 178 10.35 26.42 -6.24
CA SER A 178 9.74 26.67 -7.55
C SER A 178 10.67 26.29 -8.71
N LEU A 179 10.09 26.26 -9.92
CA LEU A 179 10.88 26.13 -11.15
C LEU A 179 11.87 27.29 -11.34
N SER A 180 11.53 28.48 -10.84
CA SER A 180 12.41 29.65 -10.90
C SER A 180 13.66 29.43 -10.04
N ASP A 181 13.49 28.92 -8.81
CA ASP A 181 14.62 28.64 -7.91
C ASP A 181 15.57 27.59 -8.51
N TYR A 182 15.00 26.56 -9.15
CA TYR A 182 15.76 25.54 -9.87
C TYR A 182 16.59 26.16 -11.00
N LYS A 183 15.92 26.91 -11.90
CA LYS A 183 16.55 27.56 -13.07
C LYS A 183 17.69 28.49 -12.64
N ASP A 184 17.43 29.32 -11.64
CA ASP A 184 18.41 30.28 -11.12
C ASP A 184 19.62 29.57 -10.51
N SER A 185 19.38 28.53 -9.71
CA SER A 185 20.44 27.77 -9.05
C SER A 185 21.33 27.03 -10.03
N ILE A 186 20.75 26.27 -10.97
CA ILE A 186 21.54 25.53 -11.98
C ILE A 186 22.30 26.48 -12.89
N THR A 187 21.66 27.55 -13.38
CA THR A 187 22.32 28.53 -14.25
C THR A 187 23.53 29.16 -13.55
N GLU A 188 23.40 29.48 -12.26
CA GLU A 188 24.49 30.08 -11.50
C GLU A 188 25.64 29.10 -11.24
N PHE A 189 25.35 27.87 -10.80
CA PHE A 189 26.38 26.86 -10.58
C PHE A 189 27.07 26.43 -11.89
N ALA A 190 26.33 26.37 -13.00
CA ALA A 190 26.87 26.06 -14.32
C ALA A 190 27.85 27.14 -14.80
N LYS A 191 27.51 28.43 -14.64
CA LYS A 191 28.40 29.56 -14.98
C LYS A 191 29.72 29.53 -14.21
N MET A 192 29.73 28.94 -13.01
CA MET A 192 30.92 28.84 -12.17
C MET A 192 31.69 27.53 -12.38
N ASN A 193 31.18 26.63 -13.22
CA ASN A 193 31.69 25.27 -13.39
C ASN A 193 31.83 24.51 -12.06
N THR A 194 30.92 24.78 -11.12
CA THR A 194 30.87 24.15 -9.79
C THR A 194 30.39 22.69 -9.93
N GLU A 195 30.83 21.80 -9.03
CA GLU A 195 30.21 20.47 -8.92
C GLU A 195 28.86 20.61 -8.21
N VAL A 196 27.81 19.97 -8.75
CA VAL A 196 26.44 20.11 -8.23
C VAL A 196 25.94 18.78 -7.71
N LYS A 197 25.40 18.79 -6.50
CA LYS A 197 24.68 17.67 -5.89
C LYS A 197 23.19 17.96 -5.81
N PHE A 198 22.37 16.96 -6.13
CA PHE A 198 20.92 17.02 -5.95
C PHE A 198 20.51 16.23 -4.71
N ARG A 199 19.73 16.85 -3.83
CA ARG A 199 19.06 16.14 -2.74
C ARG A 199 17.67 15.74 -3.20
N THR A 200 17.48 14.45 -3.44
CA THR A 200 16.20 13.90 -3.91
C THR A 200 15.47 13.11 -2.82
N SER A 201 14.15 13.07 -2.94
CA SER A 201 13.29 12.17 -2.18
C SER A 201 12.26 11.53 -3.11
N GLU A 202 11.99 10.25 -2.91
CA GLU A 202 10.87 9.60 -3.58
C GLU A 202 9.55 9.92 -2.89
N LEU A 203 8.52 10.20 -3.69
CA LEU A 203 7.16 10.48 -3.21
C LEU A 203 6.34 9.20 -3.02
N ILE A 204 6.93 8.18 -2.40
CA ILE A 204 6.30 6.85 -2.30
C ILE A 204 4.97 6.90 -1.53
N GLY A 205 4.87 7.75 -0.50
CA GLY A 205 3.61 7.99 0.22
C GLY A 205 2.51 8.57 -0.66
N VAL A 206 2.85 9.44 -1.61
CA VAL A 206 1.88 10.00 -2.58
C VAL A 206 1.44 8.93 -3.57
N LYS A 207 2.36 8.08 -4.04
CA LYS A 207 2.05 6.94 -4.91
C LYS A 207 1.10 5.96 -4.21
N ILE A 208 1.39 5.59 -2.96
CA ILE A 208 0.52 4.71 -2.14
C ILE A 208 -0.87 5.33 -1.93
N ALA A 209 -0.94 6.63 -1.60
CA ALA A 209 -2.21 7.32 -1.43
C ALA A 209 -3.02 7.36 -2.74
N SER A 210 -2.36 7.57 -3.88
CA SER A 210 -3.00 7.57 -5.19
C SER A 210 -3.54 6.18 -5.56
N ILE A 211 -2.75 5.13 -5.36
CA ILE A 211 -3.17 3.73 -5.55
C ILE A 211 -4.39 3.40 -4.68
N THR A 212 -4.33 3.78 -3.40
CA THR A 212 -5.45 3.54 -2.45
C THR A 212 -6.71 4.30 -2.87
N ALA A 213 -6.55 5.54 -3.35
CA ALA A 213 -7.67 6.33 -3.86
C ALA A 213 -8.32 5.68 -5.09
N LEU A 214 -7.53 5.12 -6.01
CA LEU A 214 -8.04 4.37 -7.17
C LEU A 214 -8.93 3.19 -6.74
N GLY A 215 -8.52 2.43 -5.72
CA GLY A 215 -9.34 1.34 -5.16
C GLY A 215 -10.62 1.84 -4.51
N ASN A 216 -10.55 2.91 -3.71
CA ASN A 216 -11.70 3.49 -3.03
C ASN A 216 -12.72 4.14 -3.99
N LEU A 217 -12.26 4.59 -5.16
CA LEU A 217 -13.16 5.13 -6.17
C LEU A 217 -14.09 4.06 -6.74
N GLY A 218 -13.75 2.77 -6.76
CA GLY A 218 -14.66 1.77 -7.33
C GLY A 218 -14.92 1.99 -8.83
N ASP A 219 -13.91 2.46 -9.57
CA ASP A 219 -14.00 2.74 -11.00
C ASP A 219 -13.28 1.64 -11.79
N ALA A 220 -13.93 1.10 -12.82
CA ALA A 220 -13.38 0.03 -13.65
C ALA A 220 -12.03 0.39 -14.27
N ARG A 221 -11.79 1.69 -14.58
CA ARG A 221 -10.54 2.16 -15.18
C ARG A 221 -9.32 1.99 -14.28
N ALA A 222 -9.52 1.76 -12.98
CA ALA A 222 -8.45 1.50 -12.04
C ALA A 222 -7.91 0.06 -12.11
N VAL A 223 -8.69 -0.91 -12.63
CA VAL A 223 -8.34 -2.34 -12.57
C VAL A 223 -7.00 -2.61 -13.28
N ASN A 224 -6.89 -2.27 -14.56
CA ASN A 224 -5.69 -2.60 -15.35
C ASN A 224 -4.43 -1.86 -14.87
N PRO A 225 -4.47 -0.54 -14.54
CA PRO A 225 -3.32 0.12 -13.94
C PRO A 225 -2.88 -0.51 -12.61
N LEU A 226 -3.81 -0.99 -11.78
CA LEU A 226 -3.46 -1.66 -10.53
C LEU A 226 -2.87 -3.05 -10.77
N ILE A 227 -3.34 -3.79 -11.79
CA ILE A 227 -2.74 -5.04 -12.24
C ILE A 227 -1.29 -4.80 -12.70
N ASP A 228 -1.06 -3.78 -13.53
CA ASP A 228 0.29 -3.42 -14.00
C ASP A 228 1.23 -3.11 -12.84
N ILE A 229 0.77 -2.37 -11.82
CA ILE A 229 1.57 -2.09 -10.63
C ILE A 229 1.87 -3.37 -9.83
N LEU A 230 0.93 -4.30 -9.73
CA LEU A 230 1.16 -5.59 -9.04
C LEU A 230 2.21 -6.45 -9.76
N GLU A 231 2.13 -6.53 -11.08
CA GLU A 231 2.95 -7.40 -11.93
C GLU A 231 4.35 -6.82 -12.18
N ASN A 232 4.44 -5.53 -12.50
CA ASN A 232 5.63 -4.95 -13.12
C ASN A 232 6.39 -3.96 -12.23
N ASN A 233 5.84 -3.57 -11.08
CA ASN A 233 6.49 -2.58 -10.23
C ASN A 233 7.55 -3.21 -9.30
N PRO A 234 8.79 -2.71 -9.26
CA PRO A 234 9.82 -3.26 -8.36
C PRO A 234 9.56 -2.94 -6.88
N GLU A 235 8.78 -1.90 -6.58
CA GLU A 235 8.53 -1.45 -5.21
C GLU A 235 7.45 -2.29 -4.52
N LEU A 236 7.88 -3.16 -3.59
CA LEU A 236 6.98 -4.04 -2.83
C LEU A 236 5.83 -3.26 -2.15
N SER A 237 6.09 -2.06 -1.63
CA SER A 237 5.07 -1.23 -0.98
C SER A 237 3.96 -0.78 -1.94
N LEU A 238 4.29 -0.55 -3.22
CA LEU A 238 3.33 -0.19 -4.26
C LEU A 238 2.54 -1.42 -4.71
N ARG A 239 3.19 -2.57 -4.92
CA ARG A 239 2.53 -3.85 -5.23
C ARG A 239 1.50 -4.24 -4.17
N LYS A 240 1.87 -4.14 -2.88
CA LYS A 240 0.98 -4.41 -1.74
C LYS A 240 -0.21 -3.45 -1.68
N SER A 241 0.02 -2.18 -2.01
CA SER A 241 -1.06 -1.19 -2.07
C SER A 241 -2.00 -1.47 -3.25
N ALA A 242 -1.44 -1.92 -4.38
CA ALA A 242 -2.19 -2.22 -5.59
C ALA A 242 -3.09 -3.44 -5.41
N VAL A 243 -2.58 -4.56 -4.88
CA VAL A 243 -3.39 -5.76 -4.64
C VAL A 243 -4.49 -5.53 -3.61
N LYS A 244 -4.24 -4.74 -2.55
CA LYS A 244 -5.29 -4.34 -1.60
C LYS A 244 -6.37 -3.47 -2.24
N SER A 245 -5.97 -2.62 -3.19
CA SER A 245 -6.90 -1.81 -3.97
C SER A 245 -7.72 -2.65 -4.94
N LEU A 246 -7.11 -3.66 -5.59
CA LEU A 246 -7.81 -4.65 -6.41
C LEU A 246 -8.81 -5.47 -5.58
N GLU A 247 -8.41 -5.94 -4.40
CA GLU A 247 -9.31 -6.63 -3.46
C GLU A 247 -10.52 -5.75 -3.11
N LYS A 248 -10.30 -4.46 -2.84
CA LYS A 248 -11.39 -3.51 -2.60
C LYS A 248 -12.32 -3.35 -3.82
N LEU A 249 -11.76 -3.26 -5.02
CA LEU A 249 -12.55 -3.19 -6.27
C LEU A 249 -13.38 -4.45 -6.48
N VAL A 250 -12.85 -5.63 -6.15
CA VAL A 250 -13.57 -6.90 -6.19
C VAL A 250 -14.74 -6.91 -5.21
N ILE A 251 -14.52 -6.48 -3.96
CA ILE A 251 -15.59 -6.32 -2.97
C ILE A 251 -16.69 -5.38 -3.47
N LEU A 252 -16.31 -4.23 -4.02
CA LEU A 252 -17.25 -3.25 -4.58
C LEU A 252 -18.02 -3.84 -5.77
N SER A 253 -17.35 -4.59 -6.65
CA SER A 253 -17.98 -5.23 -7.81
C SER A 253 -19.11 -6.19 -7.40
N GLY A 254 -18.95 -6.90 -6.27
CA GLY A 254 -19.96 -7.79 -5.71
C GLY A 254 -21.27 -7.09 -5.30
N LEU A 255 -21.27 -5.76 -5.18
CA LEU A 255 -22.47 -4.97 -4.89
C LEU A 255 -23.28 -4.62 -6.14
N ASN A 256 -22.83 -4.98 -7.34
CA ASN A 256 -23.54 -4.64 -8.57
C ASN A 256 -25.00 -5.11 -8.62
N PRO A 257 -25.41 -6.28 -8.07
CA PRO A 257 -26.82 -6.66 -8.01
C PRO A 257 -27.68 -5.63 -7.26
N LEU A 258 -27.19 -5.12 -6.12
CA LEU A 258 -27.88 -4.09 -5.34
C LEU A 258 -27.96 -2.76 -6.12
N PHE A 259 -26.86 -2.32 -6.73
CA PHE A 259 -26.82 -1.05 -7.47
C PHE A 259 -27.54 -1.09 -8.82
N THR A 260 -27.80 -2.28 -9.35
CA THR A 260 -28.64 -2.47 -10.54
C THR A 260 -30.08 -2.06 -10.25
N ILE A 261 -30.62 -2.39 -9.08
CA ILE A 261 -31.98 -1.99 -8.67
C ILE A 261 -32.12 -0.46 -8.63
N TYR A 262 -31.19 0.23 -7.96
CA TYR A 262 -31.16 1.70 -7.93
C TYR A 262 -31.06 2.32 -9.33
N ARG A 263 -30.28 1.70 -10.22
CA ARG A 263 -30.04 2.18 -11.58
C ARG A 263 -31.27 2.00 -12.47
N GLU A 264 -31.89 0.82 -12.46
CA GLU A 264 -33.07 0.49 -13.28
C GLU A 264 -34.29 1.31 -12.87
N GLN A 265 -34.50 1.49 -11.57
CA GLN A 265 -35.58 2.35 -11.06
C GLN A 265 -35.24 3.85 -11.14
N ASN A 266 -33.99 4.19 -11.43
CA ASN A 266 -33.45 5.55 -11.46
C ASN A 266 -33.75 6.35 -10.17
N VAL A 267 -33.68 5.69 -9.01
CA VAL A 267 -33.91 6.29 -7.69
C VAL A 267 -32.61 6.38 -6.88
N ASN A 268 -32.63 7.23 -5.85
CA ASN A 268 -31.54 7.30 -4.86
C ASN A 268 -31.96 6.72 -3.50
N GLN A 269 -33.19 6.22 -3.38
CA GLN A 269 -33.75 5.70 -2.15
C GLN A 269 -34.60 4.48 -2.47
N LEU A 270 -34.45 3.41 -1.69
CA LEU A 270 -35.23 2.17 -1.80
C LEU A 270 -35.70 1.71 -0.42
N PRO A 271 -36.82 0.96 -0.32
CA PRO A 271 -37.20 0.29 0.92
C PRO A 271 -36.16 -0.74 1.34
N VAL A 272 -35.80 -0.79 2.63
CA VAL A 272 -34.79 -1.74 3.15
C VAL A 272 -35.19 -3.19 2.87
N ASP A 273 -36.47 -3.51 3.06
CA ASP A 273 -37.01 -4.87 2.92
C ASP A 273 -36.98 -5.38 1.46
N SER A 274 -36.68 -4.50 0.49
CA SER A 274 -36.54 -4.87 -0.93
C SER A 274 -35.12 -5.27 -1.35
N LEU A 275 -34.15 -5.17 -0.44
CA LEU A 275 -32.72 -5.38 -0.72
C LEU A 275 -32.20 -6.62 0.00
N ASP A 276 -31.26 -7.32 -0.64
CA ASP A 276 -30.53 -8.41 0.02
C ASP A 276 -29.79 -7.90 1.27
N LEU A 277 -30.00 -8.57 2.41
CA LEU A 277 -29.47 -8.15 3.71
C LEU A 277 -27.94 -8.03 3.68
N LYS A 278 -27.25 -9.04 3.13
CA LYS A 278 -25.78 -9.09 3.12
C LYS A 278 -25.20 -7.99 2.23
N LEU A 279 -25.80 -7.76 1.06
CA LEU A 279 -25.37 -6.70 0.15
C LEU A 279 -25.62 -5.32 0.75
N ARG A 280 -26.75 -5.11 1.44
CA ARG A 280 -27.03 -3.82 2.09
C ARG A 280 -26.06 -3.54 3.23
N GLU A 281 -25.80 -4.51 4.10
CA GLU A 281 -24.86 -4.35 5.22
C GLU A 281 -23.45 -4.04 4.70
N SER A 282 -23.03 -4.75 3.66
CA SER A 282 -21.76 -4.49 2.99
C SER A 282 -21.71 -3.08 2.40
N ALA A 283 -22.76 -2.64 1.69
CA ALA A 283 -22.82 -1.31 1.10
C ALA A 283 -22.85 -0.19 2.15
N GLU A 284 -23.50 -0.41 3.30
CA GLU A 284 -23.54 0.52 4.43
C GLU A 284 -22.16 0.64 5.10
N ILE A 285 -21.49 -0.47 5.39
CA ILE A 285 -20.11 -0.48 5.92
C ILE A 285 -19.14 0.27 4.99
N LEU A 286 -19.40 0.20 3.68
CA LEU A 286 -18.58 0.86 2.65
C LEU A 286 -18.95 2.33 2.41
N GLY A 287 -19.94 2.88 3.13
CA GLY A 287 -20.37 4.28 2.99
C GLY A 287 -20.97 4.59 1.62
N LEU A 288 -21.60 3.60 1.00
CA LEU A 288 -22.29 3.78 -0.29
C LEU A 288 -23.79 4.02 -0.10
N ILE A 289 -24.35 3.52 1.00
CA ILE A 289 -25.73 3.74 1.39
C ILE A 289 -25.83 4.10 2.87
N MET A 290 -26.87 4.84 3.23
CA MET A 290 -27.26 5.15 4.60
C MET A 290 -28.62 4.53 4.88
N ILE A 291 -28.77 3.88 6.03
CA ILE A 291 -30.01 3.27 6.45
C ILE A 291 -30.75 4.18 7.44
N ASP A 292 -31.99 4.52 7.12
CA ASP A 292 -32.92 5.11 8.06
C ASP A 292 -33.77 3.99 8.69
N PRO A 293 -33.58 3.69 9.99
CA PRO A 293 -34.33 2.62 10.66
C PRO A 293 -35.80 2.99 10.91
N ILE A 294 -36.13 4.28 10.98
CA ILE A 294 -37.49 4.77 11.24
C ILE A 294 -38.30 4.73 9.94
N ALA A 295 -37.74 5.31 8.87
CA ALA A 295 -38.38 5.30 7.56
C ALA A 295 -38.27 3.94 6.85
N LYS A 296 -37.42 3.04 7.35
CA LYS A 296 -37.05 1.75 6.73
C LYS A 296 -36.57 1.92 5.28
N THR A 297 -35.71 2.91 5.07
CA THR A 297 -35.18 3.20 3.73
C THR A 297 -33.66 3.14 3.68
N ALA A 298 -33.15 2.70 2.54
CA ALA A 298 -31.74 2.77 2.18
C ALA A 298 -31.57 3.90 1.16
N THR A 299 -30.72 4.87 1.47
CA THR A 299 -30.46 6.05 0.63
C THR A 299 -29.02 6.05 0.14
N LEU A 300 -28.78 6.30 -1.14
CA LEU A 300 -27.43 6.42 -1.69
C LEU A 300 -26.69 7.62 -1.09
N GLU A 301 -25.50 7.38 -0.56
CA GLU A 301 -24.69 8.44 0.06
C GLU A 301 -24.02 9.31 -1.02
N ALA A 302 -23.99 10.63 -0.81
CA ALA A 302 -23.40 11.58 -1.75
C ALA A 302 -21.94 11.92 -1.38
N PRO A 303 -21.03 12.08 -2.37
CA PRO A 303 -21.24 11.85 -3.79
C PRO A 303 -21.06 10.37 -4.19
N PHE A 304 -20.44 9.55 -3.33
CA PHE A 304 -19.86 8.25 -3.72
C PHE A 304 -20.90 7.20 -4.12
N GLY A 305 -21.94 6.97 -3.31
CA GLY A 305 -23.02 6.02 -3.62
C GLY A 305 -23.78 6.39 -4.91
N ILE A 306 -24.06 7.69 -5.09
CA ILE A 306 -24.72 8.20 -6.30
C ILE A 306 -23.85 7.97 -7.55
N GLN A 307 -22.55 8.25 -7.46
CA GLN A 307 -21.63 7.99 -8.56
C GLN A 307 -21.48 6.49 -8.81
N PHE A 308 -21.37 5.68 -7.74
CA PHE A 308 -21.18 4.25 -7.82
C PHE A 308 -22.34 3.56 -8.54
N ARG A 309 -23.59 3.97 -8.31
CA ARG A 309 -24.78 3.52 -9.08
C ARG A 309 -24.57 3.53 -10.60
N ARG A 310 -23.86 4.53 -11.12
CA ARG A 310 -23.65 4.71 -12.56
C ARG A 310 -22.52 3.84 -13.12
N ARG A 311 -21.55 3.46 -12.31
CA ARG A 311 -20.32 2.74 -12.74
C ARG A 311 -20.22 1.30 -12.24
N SER A 312 -21.10 0.86 -11.33
CA SER A 312 -21.05 -0.48 -10.74
C SER A 312 -21.06 -1.59 -11.78
N ASP A 313 -21.83 -1.42 -12.86
CA ASP A 313 -21.94 -2.41 -13.95
C ASP A 313 -20.63 -2.57 -14.72
N GLN A 314 -19.96 -1.45 -15.03
CA GLN A 314 -18.67 -1.48 -15.70
C GLN A 314 -17.58 -2.08 -14.82
N LEU A 315 -17.59 -1.76 -13.52
CA LEU A 315 -16.66 -2.37 -12.56
C LEU A 315 -16.88 -3.88 -12.48
N TYR A 316 -18.14 -4.31 -12.38
CA TYR A 316 -18.50 -5.72 -12.35
C TYR A 316 -17.99 -6.46 -13.59
N LYS A 317 -18.26 -5.96 -14.80
CA LYS A 317 -17.77 -6.55 -16.05
C LYS A 317 -16.24 -6.63 -16.09
N GLN A 318 -15.54 -5.52 -15.81
CA GLN A 318 -14.08 -5.48 -15.85
C GLN A 318 -13.43 -6.46 -14.88
N VAL A 319 -14.02 -6.64 -13.69
CA VAL A 319 -13.51 -7.54 -12.66
C VAL A 319 -13.79 -9.02 -12.98
N ASN A 320 -14.96 -9.34 -13.53
CA ASN A 320 -15.38 -10.73 -13.76
C ASN A 320 -14.97 -11.27 -15.13
N ASP A 321 -14.87 -10.41 -16.15
CA ASP A 321 -14.53 -10.81 -17.53
C ASP A 321 -13.05 -10.55 -17.87
N GLY A 322 -12.28 -9.99 -16.93
CA GLY A 322 -10.90 -9.56 -17.14
C GLY A 322 -9.84 -10.59 -16.72
N GLU A 323 -8.56 -10.20 -16.86
CA GLU A 323 -7.38 -11.00 -16.53
C GLU A 323 -7.09 -11.11 -15.01
N LEU A 324 -7.91 -10.50 -14.16
CA LEU A 324 -7.65 -10.40 -12.72
C LEU A 324 -7.58 -11.77 -12.03
N VAL A 325 -8.39 -12.73 -12.48
CA VAL A 325 -8.35 -14.11 -11.94
C VAL A 325 -7.00 -14.75 -12.24
N GLU A 326 -6.54 -14.69 -13.49
CA GLU A 326 -5.26 -15.28 -13.92
C GLU A 326 -4.07 -14.64 -13.17
N VAL A 327 -4.09 -13.31 -13.02
CA VAL A 327 -3.09 -12.56 -12.24
C VAL A 327 -3.12 -12.96 -10.77
N ALA A 328 -4.31 -13.09 -10.17
CA ALA A 328 -4.43 -13.52 -8.79
C ALA A 328 -3.92 -14.96 -8.61
N GLU A 329 -4.30 -15.89 -9.48
CA GLU A 329 -3.86 -17.30 -9.47
C GLU A 329 -2.33 -17.43 -9.59
N LYS A 330 -1.69 -16.59 -10.40
CA LYS A 330 -0.23 -16.55 -10.49
C LYS A 330 0.42 -16.19 -9.14
N HIS A 331 -0.17 -15.26 -8.40
CA HIS A 331 0.40 -14.69 -7.18
C HIS A 331 0.03 -15.41 -5.88
N ILE A 332 -0.75 -16.51 -5.90
CA ILE A 332 -1.04 -17.27 -4.66
C ILE A 332 0.04 -18.28 -4.28
N GLN A 333 0.98 -18.59 -5.18
CA GLN A 333 2.03 -19.61 -4.95
C GLN A 333 3.27 -19.00 -4.30
N LEU A 334 3.78 -19.63 -3.24
CA LEU A 334 5.00 -19.19 -2.52
C LEU A 334 6.23 -19.07 -3.44
N SER A 335 6.34 -19.96 -4.43
CA SER A 335 7.43 -19.98 -5.41
C SER A 335 7.44 -18.75 -6.34
N THR A 336 6.29 -18.10 -6.52
CA THR A 336 6.12 -16.96 -7.42
C THR A 336 6.05 -15.65 -6.65
N GLU A 337 5.37 -15.64 -5.50
CA GLU A 337 5.18 -14.46 -4.67
C GLU A 337 5.68 -14.70 -3.24
N PRO A 338 6.85 -14.16 -2.85
CA PRO A 338 7.38 -14.34 -1.51
C PRO A 338 6.62 -13.53 -0.44
N ASP A 339 5.95 -12.42 -0.78
CA ASP A 339 5.22 -11.60 0.20
C ASP A 339 3.84 -12.20 0.54
N GLN A 340 3.69 -12.64 1.78
CA GLN A 340 2.46 -13.27 2.27
C GLN A 340 1.21 -12.36 2.19
N GLU A 341 1.36 -11.03 2.26
CA GLU A 341 0.21 -10.13 2.18
C GLU A 341 -0.35 -10.06 0.77
N ILE A 342 0.52 -10.16 -0.25
CA ILE A 342 0.09 -10.27 -1.64
C ILE A 342 -0.63 -11.60 -1.85
N ARG A 343 -0.04 -12.73 -1.43
CA ARG A 343 -0.68 -14.05 -1.54
C ARG A 343 -2.07 -14.07 -0.88
N ARG A 344 -2.17 -13.53 0.35
CA ARG A 344 -3.43 -13.42 1.10
C ARG A 344 -4.49 -12.61 0.36
N ALA A 345 -4.11 -11.47 -0.20
CA ALA A 345 -5.04 -10.62 -0.95
C ALA A 345 -5.50 -11.30 -2.26
N CYS A 346 -4.61 -11.98 -2.97
CA CYS A 346 -4.95 -12.77 -4.16
C CYS A 346 -5.90 -13.93 -3.83
N LEU A 347 -5.68 -14.66 -2.73
CA LEU A 347 -6.60 -15.70 -2.26
C LEU A 347 -7.98 -15.13 -1.91
N SER A 348 -8.03 -13.95 -1.30
CA SER A 348 -9.27 -13.24 -1.00
C SER A 348 -10.04 -12.86 -2.27
N ILE A 349 -9.34 -12.31 -3.27
CA ILE A 349 -9.89 -11.99 -4.60
C ILE A 349 -10.51 -13.24 -5.22
N ILE A 350 -9.75 -14.33 -5.33
CA ILE A 350 -10.23 -15.60 -5.88
C ILE A 350 -11.44 -16.11 -5.10
N GLY A 351 -11.40 -16.07 -3.76
CA GLY A 351 -12.52 -16.52 -2.94
C GLY A 351 -13.80 -15.68 -3.09
N ILE A 352 -13.70 -14.40 -3.47
CA ILE A 352 -14.87 -13.54 -3.72
C ILE A 352 -15.42 -13.80 -5.14
N LEU A 353 -14.53 -13.91 -6.13
CA LEU A 353 -14.91 -14.14 -7.54
C LEU A 353 -15.39 -15.57 -7.79
N LYS A 354 -14.90 -16.53 -7.00
CA LYS A 354 -15.26 -17.95 -7.02
C LYS A 354 -15.13 -18.63 -8.40
N PRO A 355 -14.05 -18.40 -9.16
CA PRO A 355 -13.87 -19.09 -10.43
C PRO A 355 -13.58 -20.58 -10.18
N GLU A 356 -14.30 -21.47 -10.85
CA GLU A 356 -14.06 -22.93 -10.76
C GLU A 356 -12.68 -23.31 -11.28
N THR A 357 -12.09 -22.51 -12.19
CA THR A 357 -10.72 -22.71 -12.69
C THR A 357 -9.66 -22.63 -11.60
N SER A 358 -9.93 -21.91 -10.50
CA SER A 358 -8.99 -21.74 -9.39
C SER A 358 -9.00 -22.92 -8.40
N ILE A 359 -9.85 -23.94 -8.55
CA ILE A 359 -9.92 -25.06 -7.61
C ILE A 359 -8.55 -25.74 -7.45
N GLN A 360 -7.91 -26.14 -8.56
CA GLN A 360 -6.60 -26.79 -8.48
C GLN A 360 -5.49 -25.87 -7.96
N PRO A 361 -5.37 -24.60 -8.41
CA PRO A 361 -4.47 -23.63 -7.79
C PRO A 361 -4.63 -23.48 -6.27
N LEU A 362 -5.86 -23.41 -5.77
CA LEU A 362 -6.15 -23.32 -4.34
C LEU A 362 -5.80 -24.61 -3.59
N ILE A 363 -6.08 -25.77 -4.17
CA ILE A 363 -5.69 -27.07 -3.61
C ILE A 363 -4.18 -27.15 -3.42
N ASN A 364 -3.40 -26.72 -4.42
CA ASN A 364 -1.94 -26.71 -4.35
C ASN A 364 -1.42 -25.85 -3.18
N VAL A 365 -2.04 -24.69 -2.92
CA VAL A 365 -1.69 -23.84 -1.77
C VAL A 365 -2.09 -24.49 -0.44
N LEU A 366 -3.25 -25.13 -0.40
CA LEU A 366 -3.76 -25.79 0.80
C LEU A 366 -2.82 -26.91 1.29
N ILE A 367 -2.30 -27.73 0.36
CA ILE A 367 -1.46 -28.90 0.67
C ILE A 367 0.04 -28.59 0.70
N ASP A 368 0.47 -27.35 0.44
CA ASP A 368 1.88 -26.98 0.51
C ASP A 368 2.34 -26.86 1.97
N ASN A 369 3.09 -27.85 2.44
CA ASN A 369 3.63 -27.90 3.80
C ASN A 369 4.67 -26.80 4.09
N ASN A 370 5.22 -26.15 3.05
CA ASN A 370 6.14 -25.01 3.22
C ASN A 370 5.38 -23.68 3.35
N GLU A 371 4.09 -23.67 3.06
CA GLU A 371 3.26 -22.48 3.15
C GLU A 371 2.83 -22.21 4.60
N ILE A 372 2.62 -20.93 4.90
CA ILE A 372 2.23 -20.45 6.22
C ILE A 372 0.79 -20.92 6.51
N PRO A 373 0.49 -21.45 7.72
CA PRO A 373 -0.83 -21.98 8.06
C PRO A 373 -2.00 -21.03 7.77
N GLY A 374 -1.81 -19.73 7.99
CA GLY A 374 -2.82 -18.72 7.69
C GLY A 374 -3.16 -18.60 6.19
N ILE A 375 -2.18 -18.77 5.30
CA ILE A 375 -2.38 -18.74 3.85
C ILE A 375 -3.07 -20.03 3.38
N ARG A 376 -2.65 -21.19 3.91
CA ARG A 376 -3.28 -22.49 3.66
C ARG A 376 -4.76 -22.48 4.06
N PHE A 377 -5.07 -21.94 5.23
CA PHE A 377 -6.45 -21.77 5.69
C PHE A 377 -7.27 -20.85 4.77
N GLN A 378 -6.70 -19.74 4.29
CA GLN A 378 -7.38 -18.87 3.32
C GLN A 378 -7.66 -19.58 1.99
N ALA A 379 -6.79 -20.49 1.55
CA ALA A 379 -7.07 -21.31 0.36
C ALA A 379 -8.27 -22.25 0.58
N GLY A 380 -8.37 -22.88 1.76
CA GLY A 380 -9.55 -23.66 2.15
C GLY A 380 -10.84 -22.85 2.23
N LEU A 381 -10.78 -21.61 2.76
CA LEU A 381 -11.91 -20.68 2.71
C LEU A 381 -12.30 -20.32 1.27
N GLY A 382 -11.34 -20.13 0.38
CA GLY A 382 -11.58 -19.92 -1.06
C GLY A 382 -12.34 -21.10 -1.69
N LEU A 383 -11.87 -22.33 -1.45
CA LEU A 383 -12.51 -23.56 -1.92
C LEU A 383 -13.93 -23.72 -1.36
N SER A 384 -14.13 -23.36 -0.09
CA SER A 384 -15.44 -23.36 0.57
C SER A 384 -16.40 -22.35 -0.06
N ARG A 385 -15.89 -21.18 -0.48
CA ARG A 385 -16.68 -20.13 -1.13
C ARG A 385 -17.07 -20.51 -2.56
N ILE A 386 -16.22 -21.24 -3.28
CA ILE A 386 -16.54 -21.85 -4.58
C ILE A 386 -17.67 -22.87 -4.40
N GLY A 387 -17.62 -23.69 -3.35
CA GLY A 387 -18.72 -24.57 -2.95
C GLY A 387 -18.61 -25.98 -3.52
N ASN A 388 -19.76 -26.54 -3.93
CA ASN A 388 -19.87 -27.94 -4.38
C ASN A 388 -18.84 -28.39 -5.45
N PRO A 389 -18.44 -27.56 -6.43
CA PRO A 389 -17.41 -27.94 -7.40
C PRO A 389 -16.07 -28.35 -6.75
N SER A 390 -15.76 -27.86 -5.54
CA SER A 390 -14.51 -28.17 -4.83
C SER A 390 -14.51 -29.52 -4.12
N VAL A 391 -15.67 -30.16 -3.91
CA VAL A 391 -15.82 -31.32 -3.00
C VAL A 391 -14.97 -32.51 -3.45
N ASP A 392 -15.04 -32.88 -4.72
CA ASP A 392 -14.32 -34.05 -5.23
C ASP A 392 -12.79 -33.85 -5.13
N SER A 393 -12.30 -32.66 -5.47
CA SER A 393 -10.88 -32.31 -5.34
C SER A 393 -10.39 -32.32 -3.90
N LEU A 394 -11.19 -31.79 -2.97
CA LEU A 394 -10.89 -31.80 -1.53
C LEU A 394 -10.81 -33.23 -0.97
N ILE A 395 -11.76 -34.09 -1.35
CA ILE A 395 -11.75 -35.51 -0.96
C ILE A 395 -10.54 -36.23 -1.52
N LEU A 396 -10.21 -35.98 -2.80
CA LEU A 396 -9.10 -36.64 -3.48
C LEU A 396 -7.76 -36.42 -2.77
N VAL A 397 -7.48 -35.19 -2.33
CA VAL A 397 -6.18 -34.84 -1.72
C VAL A 397 -6.11 -35.04 -0.20
N TYR A 398 -7.22 -35.44 0.45
CA TYR A 398 -7.27 -35.61 1.91
C TYR A 398 -6.18 -36.54 2.47
N HIS A 399 -5.89 -37.64 1.77
CA HIS A 399 -4.89 -38.61 2.23
C HIS A 399 -3.44 -38.15 1.98
N GLU A 400 -3.23 -37.18 1.09
CA GLU A 400 -1.92 -36.62 0.76
C GLU A 400 -1.56 -35.43 1.65
N ALA A 401 -2.56 -34.83 2.29
CA ALA A 401 -2.39 -33.70 3.20
C ALA A 401 -1.74 -34.11 4.54
N ASP A 402 -0.94 -33.20 5.09
CA ASP A 402 -0.50 -33.24 6.49
C ASP A 402 -1.67 -32.98 7.45
N ASP A 403 -1.44 -33.04 8.76
CA ASP A 403 -2.50 -32.94 9.76
C ASP A 403 -3.21 -31.57 9.70
N ALA A 404 -2.46 -30.48 9.50
CA ALA A 404 -3.04 -29.15 9.32
C ALA A 404 -3.87 -29.05 8.02
N GLY A 405 -3.44 -29.68 6.94
CA GLY A 405 -4.16 -29.71 5.68
C GLY A 405 -5.46 -30.52 5.79
N LYS A 406 -5.44 -31.65 6.51
CA LYS A 406 -6.65 -32.44 6.79
C LYS A 406 -7.68 -31.63 7.57
N ASP A 407 -7.26 -30.90 8.59
CA ASP A 407 -8.17 -30.03 9.36
C ASP A 407 -8.84 -28.98 8.46
N ILE A 408 -8.07 -28.34 7.57
CA ILE A 408 -8.59 -27.36 6.62
C ILE A 408 -9.57 -28.00 5.63
N ILE A 409 -9.25 -29.20 5.11
CA ILE A 409 -10.12 -29.95 4.18
C ILE A 409 -11.43 -30.31 4.85
N VAL A 410 -11.38 -30.88 6.06
CA VAL A 410 -12.57 -31.28 6.83
C VAL A 410 -13.45 -30.08 7.14
N SER A 411 -12.86 -28.97 7.62
CA SER A 411 -13.59 -27.72 7.87
C SER A 411 -14.22 -27.15 6.60
N SER A 412 -13.51 -27.24 5.46
CA SER A 412 -14.01 -26.78 4.17
C SER A 412 -15.20 -27.62 3.69
N LEU A 413 -15.09 -28.95 3.75
CA LEU A 413 -16.17 -29.88 3.40
C LEU A 413 -17.41 -29.69 4.29
N GLY A 414 -17.22 -29.48 5.59
CA GLY A 414 -18.32 -29.17 6.51
C GLY A 414 -19.02 -27.84 6.19
N THR A 415 -18.25 -26.85 5.70
CA THR A 415 -18.79 -25.54 5.27
C THR A 415 -19.53 -25.63 3.94
N ILE A 416 -19.03 -26.42 2.99
CA ILE A 416 -19.68 -26.64 1.70
C ILE A 416 -20.96 -27.45 1.87
N GLY A 417 -20.89 -28.53 2.66
CA GLY A 417 -21.97 -29.46 2.90
C GLY A 417 -22.34 -30.27 1.66
N GLY A 418 -23.59 -30.72 1.60
CA GLY A 418 -24.08 -31.61 0.55
C GLY A 418 -23.80 -33.08 0.82
N GLN A 419 -24.46 -33.95 0.06
CA GLN A 419 -24.45 -35.40 0.30
C GLN A 419 -23.05 -36.01 0.24
N ILE A 420 -22.26 -35.66 -0.78
CA ILE A 420 -20.94 -36.25 -1.00
C ILE A 420 -19.98 -35.88 0.14
N ALA A 421 -19.93 -34.59 0.53
CA ALA A 421 -19.10 -34.12 1.63
C ALA A 421 -19.51 -34.79 2.95
N ARG A 422 -20.81 -34.81 3.24
CA ARG A 422 -21.33 -35.46 4.46
C ARG A 422 -20.95 -36.94 4.54
N ASP A 423 -21.20 -37.69 3.49
CA ASP A 423 -20.97 -39.14 3.49
C ASP A 423 -19.47 -39.44 3.64
N PHE A 424 -18.60 -38.62 3.05
CA PHE A 424 -17.15 -38.68 3.27
C PHE A 424 -16.77 -38.38 4.72
N LEU A 425 -17.28 -37.29 5.30
CA LEU A 425 -16.97 -36.89 6.69
C LEU A 425 -17.41 -37.96 7.70
N ILE A 426 -18.62 -38.50 7.56
CA ILE A 426 -19.14 -39.58 8.42
C ILE A 426 -18.24 -40.82 8.32
N LYS A 427 -17.95 -41.26 7.09
CA LYS A 427 -17.08 -42.43 6.86
C LYS A 427 -15.69 -42.23 7.45
N THR A 428 -15.15 -41.01 7.33
CA THR A 428 -13.82 -40.66 7.86
C THR A 428 -13.84 -40.71 9.38
N LEU A 429 -14.84 -40.12 10.03
CA LEU A 429 -15.02 -40.17 11.49
C LEU A 429 -15.16 -41.61 12.01
N GLU A 430 -15.85 -42.48 11.29
CA GLU A 430 -16.03 -43.89 11.67
C GLU A 430 -14.75 -44.73 11.57
N SER A 431 -13.79 -44.30 10.75
CA SER A 431 -12.59 -45.07 10.40
C SER A 431 -11.28 -44.53 10.99
N THR A 432 -11.26 -43.30 11.49
CA THR A 432 -10.07 -42.69 12.07
C THR A 432 -9.98 -42.93 13.58
N ASP A 433 -8.78 -43.20 14.07
CA ASP A 433 -8.44 -43.30 15.50
C ASP A 433 -7.71 -42.05 16.02
N ASP A 434 -7.45 -41.05 15.17
CA ASP A 434 -6.74 -39.83 15.55
C ASP A 434 -7.67 -38.82 16.28
N PRO A 435 -7.46 -38.54 17.58
CA PRO A 435 -8.32 -37.66 18.34
C PRO A 435 -8.33 -36.21 17.83
N ALA A 436 -7.24 -35.73 17.20
CA ALA A 436 -7.14 -34.35 16.73
C ALA A 436 -8.13 -34.09 15.59
N ILE A 437 -8.11 -34.94 14.56
CA ILE A 437 -9.02 -34.82 13.41
C ILE A 437 -10.47 -35.18 13.76
N GLN A 438 -10.69 -36.05 14.75
CA GLN A 438 -12.04 -36.44 15.21
C GLN A 438 -12.85 -35.23 15.68
N LEU A 439 -12.24 -34.28 16.39
CA LEU A 439 -12.93 -33.06 16.83
C LEU A 439 -13.34 -32.19 15.64
N THR A 440 -12.45 -32.00 14.67
CA THR A 440 -12.73 -31.23 13.44
C THR A 440 -13.84 -31.90 12.61
N LEU A 441 -13.85 -33.24 12.54
CA LEU A 441 -14.89 -34.01 11.85
C LEU A 441 -16.26 -33.87 12.54
N VAL A 442 -16.30 -33.94 13.87
CA VAL A 442 -17.55 -33.74 14.63
C VAL A 442 -18.09 -32.33 14.39
N ASP A 443 -17.26 -31.30 14.45
CA ASP A 443 -17.65 -29.90 14.17
C ASP A 443 -18.18 -29.75 12.73
N ALA A 444 -17.47 -30.30 11.75
CA ALA A 444 -17.87 -30.25 10.34
C ALA A 444 -19.22 -30.95 10.08
N ILE A 445 -19.45 -32.13 10.67
CA ILE A 445 -20.71 -32.88 10.54
C ILE A 445 -21.85 -32.14 11.25
N ALA A 446 -21.58 -31.58 12.44
CA ALA A 446 -22.56 -30.78 13.20
C ALA A 446 -22.97 -29.52 12.43
N LYS A 447 -22.01 -28.86 11.77
CA LYS A 447 -22.24 -27.69 10.92
C LYS A 447 -23.13 -28.00 9.71
N ILE A 448 -23.03 -29.20 9.14
CA ILE A 448 -23.97 -29.66 8.08
C ILE A 448 -25.38 -29.81 8.65
N GLY A 449 -25.50 -30.37 9.86
CA GLY A 449 -26.72 -30.31 10.67
C GLY A 449 -27.95 -31.05 10.12
N ASP A 450 -27.84 -31.75 8.99
CA ASP A 450 -28.95 -32.52 8.44
C ASP A 450 -29.23 -33.81 9.24
N ARG A 451 -30.39 -34.41 9.00
CA ARG A 451 -30.83 -35.60 9.77
C ARG A 451 -29.82 -36.75 9.71
N PRO A 452 -29.25 -37.14 8.55
CA PRO A 452 -28.17 -38.13 8.50
C PRO A 452 -26.94 -37.77 9.33
N SER A 453 -26.51 -36.50 9.32
CA SER A 453 -25.40 -36.01 10.16
C SER A 453 -25.70 -36.19 11.65
N LEU A 454 -26.89 -35.79 12.11
CA LEU A 454 -27.27 -35.92 13.51
C LEU A 454 -27.31 -37.39 13.97
N ILE A 455 -27.86 -38.29 13.14
CA ILE A 455 -27.87 -39.73 13.42
C ILE A 455 -26.45 -40.28 13.55
N ALA A 456 -25.53 -39.84 12.68
CA ALA A 456 -24.14 -40.27 12.74
C ALA A 456 -23.44 -39.77 14.02
N LEU A 457 -23.67 -38.51 14.42
CA LEU A 457 -23.13 -37.97 15.67
C LEU A 457 -23.71 -38.66 16.90
N GLU A 458 -24.99 -39.00 16.92
CA GLU A 458 -25.61 -39.78 18.01
C GLU A 458 -24.95 -41.16 18.14
N ARG A 459 -24.74 -41.85 17.02
CA ARG A 459 -24.03 -43.15 17.02
C ARG A 459 -22.62 -43.03 17.56
N GLN A 460 -21.88 -41.98 17.21
CA GLN A 460 -20.54 -41.78 17.76
C GLN A 460 -20.58 -41.46 19.24
N ARG A 461 -21.52 -40.61 19.67
CA ARG A 461 -21.74 -40.29 21.08
C ARG A 461 -22.00 -41.55 21.91
N ASP A 462 -22.81 -42.48 21.41
CA ASP A 462 -23.13 -43.74 22.10
C ASP A 462 -21.94 -44.73 22.13
N ARG A 463 -20.98 -44.62 21.20
CA ARG A 463 -19.75 -45.43 21.19
C ARG A 463 -18.75 -44.99 22.25
N PHE A 464 -18.67 -43.69 22.55
CA PHE A 464 -17.81 -43.17 23.61
C PHE A 464 -18.54 -43.25 24.95
N GLN A 465 -18.33 -44.34 25.69
CA GLN A 465 -18.98 -44.63 26.99
C GLN A 465 -18.24 -44.05 28.21
N GLU A 466 -17.03 -43.49 28.04
CA GLU A 466 -16.26 -42.89 29.12
C GLU A 466 -16.43 -41.35 29.16
N ASP A 467 -16.86 -40.84 30.32
CA ASP A 467 -17.14 -39.42 30.61
C ASP A 467 -15.91 -38.50 30.45
N ASP A 468 -14.70 -39.05 30.29
CA ASP A 468 -13.43 -38.30 30.19
C ASP A 468 -12.87 -38.17 28.77
N SER A 469 -13.52 -38.74 27.73
CA SER A 469 -13.02 -38.57 26.37
C SER A 469 -13.37 -37.18 25.82
N ALA A 470 -12.36 -36.43 25.34
CA ALA A 470 -12.54 -35.07 24.81
C ALA A 470 -13.63 -34.98 23.72
N ILE A 471 -13.77 -36.05 22.94
CA ILE A 471 -14.79 -36.17 21.89
C ILE A 471 -16.19 -36.34 22.47
N ARG A 472 -16.34 -37.10 23.56
CA ARG A 472 -17.63 -37.24 24.24
C ARG A 472 -18.11 -35.91 24.80
N ILE A 473 -17.21 -35.19 25.49
CA ILE A 473 -17.49 -33.85 26.03
C ILE A 473 -17.92 -32.90 24.89
N PHE A 474 -17.16 -32.88 23.80
CA PHE A 474 -17.46 -32.03 22.65
C PHE A 474 -18.79 -32.40 21.98
N LEU A 475 -19.10 -33.69 21.82
CA LEU A 475 -20.39 -34.15 21.29
C LEU A 475 -21.55 -33.71 22.19
N ASP A 476 -21.40 -33.82 23.52
CA ASP A 476 -22.42 -33.37 24.47
C ASP A 476 -22.62 -31.84 24.40
N GLU A 477 -21.56 -31.06 24.24
CA GLU A 477 -21.63 -29.61 23.98
C GLU A 477 -22.37 -29.28 22.68
N VAL A 478 -22.04 -29.99 21.59
CA VAL A 478 -22.71 -29.85 20.29
C VAL A 478 -24.22 -30.11 20.44
N PHE A 479 -24.63 -31.22 21.05
CA PHE A 479 -26.05 -31.53 21.25
C PHE A 479 -26.76 -30.52 22.17
N ASN A 480 -26.09 -30.04 23.22
CA ASN A 480 -26.63 -28.99 24.08
C ASN A 480 -26.87 -27.69 23.28
N SER A 481 -25.93 -27.28 22.43
CA SER A 481 -26.08 -26.09 21.59
C SER A 481 -27.23 -26.20 20.58
N LEU A 482 -27.39 -27.37 19.95
CA LEU A 482 -28.49 -27.66 19.02
C LEU A 482 -29.85 -27.64 19.74
N SER A 483 -29.91 -28.10 20.99
CA SER A 483 -31.13 -28.08 21.79
C SER A 483 -31.55 -26.66 22.20
N LEU A 484 -30.58 -25.77 22.47
CA LEU A 484 -30.81 -24.37 22.83
C LEU A 484 -31.26 -23.50 21.63
N HIS A 485 -30.84 -23.85 20.41
CA HIS A 485 -31.36 -23.19 19.21
C HIS A 485 -32.81 -23.58 18.90
N ASN A 486 -33.18 -24.85 19.11
CA ASN A 486 -34.55 -25.31 18.90
C ASN A 486 -35.56 -24.77 19.93
N THR A 487 -35.12 -24.30 21.10
CA THR A 487 -36.02 -23.67 22.12
C THR A 487 -36.21 -22.17 21.92
N ASN A 488 -35.27 -21.49 21.26
CA ASN A 488 -35.37 -20.06 20.93
C ASN A 488 -36.15 -19.80 19.62
N GLU A 489 -36.47 -20.84 18.85
CA GLU A 489 -37.41 -20.80 17.73
C GLU A 489 -38.78 -21.36 18.15
N THR A 490 -39.48 -20.67 19.05
CA THR A 490 -40.95 -20.78 19.15
C THR A 490 -41.59 -19.43 18.83
N PRO A 491 -42.62 -19.38 17.96
CA PRO A 491 -43.13 -18.12 17.42
C PRO A 491 -44.06 -17.41 18.41
N ASN A 492 -43.90 -16.09 18.51
CA ASN A 492 -44.97 -15.15 18.81
C ASN A 492 -44.95 -14.02 17.78
#